data_AF-A0A7I7L7J5-F1
#
_entry.id   AF-A0A7I7L7J5-F1
#
_cell.length_a   1.000
_cell.length_b   1.000
_cell.length_c   1.000
_cell.angle_alpha   90.00
_cell.angle_beta   90.00
_cell.angle_gamma   90.00
#
_symmetry.space_group_name_H-M   'P 1'
#
loop_
_entity.id
_entity.type
_entity.pdbx_description
1 polymer ?
#
loop_
_entity_poly.entity_id
_entity_poly.type
_entity_poly.pdbx_seq_one_letter_code
_entity_poly.pdbx_strand_id
1 'polypeptide(L)'
;MTRVNVVPRDFVIDAVGYLSGLSQSQGRTYHLADPRPLTVDEMTDVLARATGRDVTKVPLPRKLAKASLARVPGLYRLMRIPPETVDYFSHPTFYLTDHCRADLAGGPVVGPPPFTAYVDRLVEFMRNHPEVGSAAMF
;
A
#
# COMPACT_ATOMS: atom_id res chain seq x y z
N MET A 1 15.90 2.60 2.07
CA MET A 1 14.52 3.13 1.97
C MET A 1 13.57 1.96 1.91
N THR A 2 12.53 1.96 2.74
CA THR A 2 11.54 0.87 2.76
C THR A 2 10.50 1.10 1.68
N ARG A 3 10.14 0.03 0.96
CA ARG A 3 9.06 0.03 -0.02
C ARG A 3 7.79 -0.53 0.59
N VAL A 4 6.65 -0.06 0.12
CA VAL A 4 5.34 -0.54 0.53
C VAL A 4 4.61 -1.04 -0.71
N ASN A 5 4.11 -2.27 -0.66
CA ASN A 5 3.37 -2.84 -1.76
C ASN A 5 1.87 -2.65 -1.54
N VAL A 6 1.23 -1.96 -2.47
CA VAL A 6 -0.22 -1.76 -2.50
C VAL A 6 -0.71 -2.05 -3.90
N VAL A 7 -1.74 -2.88 -4.01
CA VAL A 7 -2.41 -3.20 -5.27
C VAL A 7 -3.91 -3.05 -5.10
N PRO A 8 -4.65 -2.65 -6.15
CA PRO A 8 -6.10 -2.61 -6.12
C PRO A 8 -6.72 -3.99 -5.86
N ARG A 9 -7.84 -4.02 -5.13
CA ARG A 9 -8.56 -5.26 -4.77
C ARG A 9 -9.13 -5.98 -5.99
N ASP A 10 -9.66 -5.24 -6.94
CA ASP A 10 -10.14 -5.72 -8.25
C ASP A 10 -9.04 -6.48 -9.00
N PHE A 11 -7.83 -5.91 -9.10
CA PHE A 11 -6.69 -6.63 -9.68
C PHE A 11 -6.45 -7.98 -8.98
N VAL A 12 -6.49 -8.02 -7.63
CA VAL A 12 -6.27 -9.27 -6.88
C VAL A 12 -7.35 -10.30 -7.20
N ILE A 13 -8.62 -9.89 -7.22
CA ILE A 13 -9.74 -10.79 -7.53
C ILE A 13 -9.61 -11.34 -8.95
N ASP A 14 -9.37 -10.47 -9.92
CA ASP A 14 -9.27 -10.86 -11.34
C ASP A 14 -8.05 -11.76 -11.56
N ALA A 15 -6.90 -11.43 -10.97
CA ALA A 15 -5.69 -12.24 -11.08
C ALA A 15 -5.85 -13.62 -10.43
N VAL A 16 -6.45 -13.72 -9.24
CA VAL A 16 -6.74 -15.02 -8.60
C VAL A 16 -7.72 -15.82 -9.46
N GLY A 17 -8.80 -15.20 -9.93
CA GLY A 17 -9.80 -15.86 -10.75
C GLY A 17 -9.21 -16.43 -12.04
N TYR A 18 -8.36 -15.65 -12.71
CA TYR A 18 -7.72 -16.09 -13.95
C TYR A 18 -6.61 -17.14 -13.70
N LEU A 19 -5.66 -16.87 -12.80
CA LEU A 19 -4.52 -17.77 -12.55
C LEU A 19 -4.98 -19.12 -12.00
N SER A 20 -6.01 -19.16 -11.15
CA SER A 20 -6.54 -20.43 -10.62
C SER A 20 -7.14 -21.35 -11.69
N GLY A 21 -7.52 -20.81 -12.84
CA GLY A 21 -8.02 -21.58 -13.98
C GLY A 21 -6.93 -22.19 -14.87
N LEU A 22 -5.66 -21.82 -14.69
CA LEU A 22 -4.57 -22.31 -15.53
C LEU A 22 -4.02 -23.63 -14.99
N SER A 23 -3.95 -24.65 -15.85
CA SER A 23 -3.36 -25.95 -15.48
C SER A 23 -1.90 -25.81 -15.00
N GLN A 24 -1.14 -24.92 -15.63
CA GLN A 24 0.26 -24.64 -15.27
C GLN A 24 0.43 -23.96 -13.90
N SER A 25 -0.65 -23.40 -13.32
CA SER A 25 -0.63 -22.78 -11.99
C SER A 25 -0.65 -23.80 -10.86
N GLN A 26 -0.91 -25.08 -11.14
CA GLN A 26 -0.88 -26.13 -10.14
C GLN A 26 0.50 -26.22 -9.46
N GLY A 27 0.53 -26.11 -8.13
CA GLY A 27 1.75 -26.16 -7.33
C GLY A 27 2.63 -24.89 -7.42
N ARG A 28 2.17 -23.83 -8.10
CA ARG A 28 2.87 -22.55 -8.16
C ARG A 28 2.42 -21.61 -7.04
N THR A 29 3.35 -20.76 -6.61
CA THR A 29 3.08 -19.62 -5.73
C THR A 29 3.24 -18.33 -6.53
N TYR A 30 2.27 -17.45 -6.42
CA TYR A 30 2.28 -16.13 -7.07
C TYR A 30 2.30 -15.02 -6.03
N HIS A 31 3.11 -14.00 -6.27
CA HIS A 31 2.99 -12.73 -5.56
C HIS A 31 2.18 -11.75 -6.41
N LEU A 32 0.97 -11.42 -5.94
CA LEU A 32 0.10 -10.41 -6.56
C LEU A 32 0.48 -9.03 -6.02
N ALA A 33 1.58 -8.49 -6.55
CA ALA A 33 2.25 -7.31 -6.03
C ALA A 33 2.59 -6.33 -7.16
N ASP A 34 2.67 -5.04 -6.82
CA ASP A 34 3.20 -4.03 -7.74
C ASP A 34 4.69 -4.33 -8.03
N PRO A 35 5.11 -4.51 -9.31
CA PRO A 35 6.51 -4.76 -9.66
C PRO A 35 7.43 -3.54 -9.44
N ARG A 36 6.86 -2.33 -9.33
CA ARG A 36 7.59 -1.08 -9.10
C ARG A 36 6.95 -0.29 -7.95
N PRO A 37 6.92 -0.85 -6.72
CA PRO A 37 6.25 -0.22 -5.61
C PRO A 37 7.00 1.03 -5.17
N LEU A 38 6.25 2.03 -4.72
CA LEU A 38 6.79 3.24 -4.14
C LEU A 38 7.50 2.96 -2.81
N THR A 39 8.49 3.78 -2.50
CA THR A 39 8.98 3.93 -1.13
C THR A 39 7.90 4.57 -0.25
N VAL A 40 7.99 4.35 1.07
CA VAL A 40 7.10 5.03 2.03
C VAL A 40 7.18 6.55 1.86
N ASP A 41 8.37 7.09 1.58
CA ASP A 41 8.57 8.52 1.35
C ASP A 41 7.84 9.01 0.10
N GLU A 42 7.97 8.30 -1.03
CA GLU A 42 7.28 8.63 -2.29
C GLU A 42 5.76 8.49 -2.15
N MET A 43 5.28 7.42 -1.50
CA MET A 43 3.85 7.23 -1.25
C MET A 43 3.28 8.35 -0.38
N THR A 44 4.02 8.79 0.64
CA THR A 44 3.64 9.94 1.47
C THR A 44 3.50 11.21 0.63
N ASP A 45 4.45 11.47 -0.27
CA ASP A 45 4.39 12.65 -1.14
C ASP A 45 3.21 12.59 -2.12
N VAL A 46 2.91 11.41 -2.66
CA VAL A 46 1.76 11.18 -3.53
C VAL A 46 0.44 11.44 -2.78
N LEU A 47 0.30 10.91 -1.57
CA LEU A 47 -0.88 11.13 -0.73
C LEU A 47 -1.03 12.59 -0.29
N ALA A 48 0.08 13.27 0.06
CA ALA A 48 0.09 14.69 0.42
C ALA A 48 -0.49 15.54 -0.73
N ARG A 49 0.00 15.31 -1.96
CA ARG A 49 -0.50 15.98 -3.16
C ARG A 49 -1.98 15.69 -3.41
N ALA A 50 -2.38 14.42 -3.43
CA ALA A 50 -3.77 14.03 -3.73
C ALA A 50 -4.76 14.58 -2.68
N THR A 51 -4.35 14.63 -1.41
CA THR A 51 -5.18 15.16 -0.31
C THR A 51 -5.15 16.68 -0.19
N GLY A 52 -4.22 17.37 -0.87
CA GLY A 52 -4.01 18.82 -0.74
C GLY A 52 -3.45 19.21 0.62
N ARG A 53 -2.60 18.36 1.22
CA ARG A 53 -2.00 18.57 2.54
C ARG A 53 -0.51 18.84 2.43
N ASP A 54 -0.02 19.76 3.24
CA ASP A 54 1.41 19.96 3.42
C ASP A 54 1.97 18.94 4.43
N VAL A 55 3.04 18.26 4.05
CA VAL A 55 3.71 17.26 4.89
C VAL A 55 5.15 17.69 5.17
N THR A 56 5.47 17.86 6.45
CA THR A 56 6.83 18.13 6.91
C THR A 56 7.48 16.82 7.37
N LYS A 57 8.49 16.36 6.65
CA LYS A 57 9.26 15.16 7.00
C LYS A 57 10.32 15.50 8.05
N VAL A 58 10.22 14.93 9.25
CA VAL A 58 11.22 15.10 10.32
C VAL A 58 12.05 13.83 10.45
N PRO A 59 13.35 13.85 10.11
CA PRO A 59 14.20 12.68 10.29
C PRO A 59 14.43 12.43 11.78
N LEU A 60 13.87 11.35 12.31
CA LEU A 60 13.99 10.96 13.72
C LEU A 60 14.51 9.52 13.85
N PRO A 61 15.53 9.28 14.69
CA PRO A 61 15.92 7.93 15.07
C PRO A 61 14.71 7.14 15.62
N ARG A 62 14.55 5.87 15.21
CA ARG A 62 13.37 5.04 15.55
C ARG A 62 13.00 5.04 17.04
N LYS A 63 14.00 5.03 17.94
CA LYS A 63 13.77 5.07 19.40
C LYS A 63 13.13 6.38 19.86
N LEU A 64 13.52 7.50 19.25
CA LEU A 64 12.95 8.82 19.54
C LEU A 64 11.57 9.00 18.91
N ALA A 65 11.34 8.44 17.72
CA ALA A 65 10.01 8.37 17.12
C ALA A 65 9.02 7.60 18.02
N LYS A 66 9.38 6.38 18.47
CA LYS A 66 8.55 5.61 19.41
C LYS A 66 8.33 6.34 20.74
N ALA A 67 9.37 6.96 21.30
CA ALA A 67 9.26 7.70 22.55
C ALA A 67 8.39 8.96 22.43
N SER A 68 8.45 9.68 21.30
CA SER A 68 7.64 10.90 21.08
C SER A 68 6.16 10.57 20.85
N LEU A 69 5.85 9.53 20.07
CA LEU A 69 4.48 9.01 19.92
C LEU A 69 3.88 8.57 21.26
N ALA A 70 4.68 7.96 22.15
CA ALA A 70 4.23 7.50 23.46
C ALA A 70 4.12 8.59 24.54
N ARG A 71 4.95 9.65 24.47
CA ARG A 71 5.09 10.64 25.55
C ARG A 71 4.53 12.02 25.24
N VAL A 72 4.19 12.33 23.98
CA VAL A 72 3.60 13.62 23.62
C VAL A 72 2.07 13.47 23.54
N PRO A 73 1.31 13.98 24.53
CA PRO A 73 -0.15 13.92 24.49
C PRO A 73 -0.67 14.69 23.28
N GLY A 74 -1.53 14.06 22.47
CA GLY A 74 -2.12 14.69 21.29
C GLY A 74 -1.36 14.46 19.97
N LEU A 75 -0.08 14.11 20.00
CA LEU A 75 0.69 13.80 18.79
C LEU A 75 0.17 12.55 18.07
N TYR A 76 -0.22 11.53 18.84
CA TYR A 76 -0.91 10.34 18.32
C TYR A 76 -2.25 10.68 17.64
N ARG A 77 -3.05 11.57 18.26
CA ARG A 77 -4.34 12.02 17.69
C ARG A 77 -4.18 12.84 16.42
N LEU A 78 -3.07 13.58 16.30
CA LEU A 78 -2.73 14.39 15.12
C LEU A 78 -2.20 13.51 13.97
N MET A 79 -1.28 12.58 14.29
CA MET A 79 -0.65 11.70 13.30
C MET A 79 -1.60 10.60 12.83
N ARG A 80 -2.53 10.12 13.69
CA ARG A 80 -3.44 8.98 13.44
C ARG A 80 -2.74 7.72 12.90
N ILE A 81 -1.43 7.57 13.13
CA ILE A 81 -0.64 6.40 12.75
C ILE A 81 -0.42 5.56 14.02
N PRO A 82 -1.00 4.35 14.11
CA PRO A 82 -0.68 3.42 15.19
C PRO A 82 0.83 3.12 15.28
N PRO A 83 1.44 3.07 16.47
CA PRO A 83 2.86 2.74 16.61
C PRO A 83 3.21 1.35 16.06
N GLU A 84 2.25 0.43 15.96
CA GLU A 84 2.39 -0.91 15.36
C GLU A 84 2.55 -0.83 13.84
N THR A 85 1.94 0.16 13.19
CA THR A 85 2.10 0.38 11.74
C THR A 85 3.51 0.84 11.40
N VAL A 86 4.20 1.49 12.34
CA VAL A 86 5.61 1.90 12.16
C VAL A 86 6.50 0.68 11.95
N ASP A 87 6.28 -0.42 12.66
CA ASP A 87 7.09 -1.63 12.48
C ASP A 87 6.82 -2.29 11.12
N TYR A 88 5.55 -2.29 10.65
CA TYR A 88 5.15 -2.75 9.30
C TYR A 88 5.82 -1.94 8.17
N PHE A 89 5.80 -0.60 8.24
CA PHE A 89 6.44 0.28 7.25
C PHE A 89 7.98 0.26 7.28
N SER A 90 8.56 -0.51 8.20
CA SER A 90 9.99 -0.52 8.45
C SER A 90 10.68 -1.82 8.04
N HIS A 91 9.90 -2.80 7.56
CA HIS A 91 10.39 -4.08 7.06
C HIS A 91 10.60 -4.00 5.52
N PRO A 92 11.84 -4.17 5.03
CA PRO A 92 12.12 -4.10 3.60
C PRO A 92 11.68 -5.39 2.92
N THR A 93 10.42 -5.45 2.45
CA THR A 93 9.92 -6.60 1.71
C THR A 93 9.94 -6.33 0.20
N PHE A 94 10.51 -7.26 -0.55
CA PHE A 94 10.52 -7.27 -2.01
C PHE A 94 9.83 -8.54 -2.50
N TYR A 95 8.87 -8.37 -3.41
CA TYR A 95 8.12 -9.47 -3.99
C TYR A 95 8.60 -9.72 -5.42
N LEU A 96 8.99 -10.96 -5.70
CA LEU A 96 9.25 -11.40 -7.06
C LEU A 96 7.92 -11.64 -7.77
N THR A 97 7.67 -10.92 -8.85
CA THR A 97 6.38 -10.94 -9.59
C THR A 97 6.50 -11.64 -10.94
N ASP A 98 7.65 -12.22 -11.26
CA ASP A 98 7.95 -12.75 -12.60
C ASP A 98 6.99 -13.86 -13.04
N HIS A 99 6.71 -14.83 -12.17
CA HIS A 99 5.75 -15.89 -12.47
C HIS A 99 4.33 -15.34 -12.70
N CYS A 100 3.91 -14.40 -11.84
CA CYS A 100 2.59 -13.78 -11.96
C CYS A 100 2.48 -13.03 -13.29
N ARG A 101 3.46 -12.17 -13.59
CA ARG A 101 3.48 -11.38 -14.83
C ARG A 101 3.55 -12.26 -16.08
N ALA A 102 4.36 -13.32 -16.06
CA ALA A 102 4.48 -14.25 -17.18
C ALA A 102 3.15 -14.95 -17.46
N ASP A 103 2.50 -15.46 -16.42
CA ASP A 103 1.27 -16.24 -16.58
C ASP A 103 0.03 -15.35 -16.82
N LEU A 104 0.05 -14.08 -16.38
CA LEU A 104 -0.99 -13.09 -16.72
C LEU A 104 -0.85 -12.53 -18.14
N ALA A 105 0.35 -12.56 -18.74
CA ALA A 105 0.58 -11.94 -20.06
C ALA A 105 -0.24 -12.54 -21.20
N GLY A 106 -0.70 -13.78 -21.06
CA GLY A 106 -1.58 -14.46 -22.03
C GLY A 106 -3.08 -14.25 -21.76
N GLY A 107 -3.44 -13.49 -20.73
CA GLY A 107 -4.81 -13.36 -20.23
C GLY A 107 -5.44 -11.99 -20.42
N PRO A 108 -6.71 -11.84 -20.00
CA PRO A 108 -7.42 -10.56 -20.03
C PRO A 108 -7.02 -9.63 -18.87
N VAL A 109 -6.32 -10.13 -17.85
CA VAL A 109 -5.94 -9.38 -16.66
C VAL A 109 -4.65 -8.63 -16.91
N VAL A 110 -4.74 -7.30 -17.00
CA VAL A 110 -3.57 -6.42 -17.04
C VAL A 110 -2.99 -6.35 -15.62
N GLY A 111 -1.66 -6.35 -15.52
CA GLY A 111 -0.96 -6.21 -14.23
C GLY A 111 -1.42 -4.99 -13.42
N PRO A 112 -1.08 -4.93 -12.11
CA PRO A 112 -1.62 -3.90 -11.25
C PRO A 112 -1.21 -2.51 -11.75
N PRO A 113 -2.13 -1.53 -11.81
CA PRO A 113 -1.76 -0.16 -12.14
C PRO A 113 -0.85 0.41 -11.04
N PRO A 114 0.05 1.35 -11.37
CA PRO A 114 0.87 2.01 -10.35
C PRO A 114 -0.02 2.79 -9.38
N PHE A 115 0.40 2.91 -8.12
CA PHE A 115 -0.38 3.62 -7.08
C PHE A 115 -0.84 5.03 -7.49
N THR A 116 0.02 5.75 -8.21
CA THR A 116 -0.26 7.10 -8.72
C THR A 116 -1.42 7.15 -9.71
N ALA A 117 -1.78 6.05 -10.38
CA ALA A 117 -2.86 6.03 -11.35
C ALA A 117 -4.26 5.94 -10.72
N TYR A 118 -4.36 5.57 -9.43
CA TYR A 118 -5.66 5.39 -8.76
C TYR A 118 -5.80 6.13 -7.43
N VAL A 119 -4.74 6.73 -6.90
CA VAL A 119 -4.78 7.46 -5.62
C VAL A 119 -5.81 8.58 -5.58
N ASP A 120 -6.00 9.32 -6.67
CA ASP A 120 -6.96 10.44 -6.71
C ASP A 120 -8.40 9.94 -6.54
N ARG A 121 -8.74 8.78 -7.13
CA ARG A 121 -10.06 8.14 -6.94
C ARG A 121 -10.26 7.68 -5.51
N LEU A 122 -9.21 7.18 -4.85
CA LEU A 122 -9.29 6.78 -3.44
C LEU A 122 -9.57 8.00 -2.54
N VAL A 123 -8.90 9.12 -2.80
CA VAL A 123 -9.09 10.36 -2.05
C VAL A 123 -10.48 10.95 -2.32
N GLU A 124 -10.95 10.93 -3.57
CA GLU A 124 -12.29 11.34 -3.93
C GLU A 124 -13.36 10.52 -3.19
N PHE A 125 -13.23 9.18 -3.20
CA PHE A 125 -14.12 8.30 -2.46
C PHE A 125 -14.12 8.63 -0.96
N MET A 126 -12.94 8.77 -0.35
CA MET A 126 -12.82 9.13 1.07
C MET A 126 -13.51 10.47 1.39
N ARG A 127 -13.41 11.48 0.52
CA ARG A 127 -14.06 12.78 0.72
C ARG A 127 -15.59 12.69 0.60
N ASN A 128 -16.08 11.87 -0.32
CA ASN A 128 -17.51 11.72 -0.60
C ASN A 128 -18.22 10.74 0.34
N HIS A 129 -17.47 9.94 1.10
CA HIS A 129 -17.99 8.89 2.00
C HIS A 129 -17.43 9.00 3.43
N PRO A 130 -17.67 10.12 4.15
CA PRO A 130 -17.16 10.32 5.51
C PRO A 130 -17.69 9.32 6.54
N GLU A 131 -18.81 8.66 6.25
CA GLU A 131 -19.41 7.57 7.04
C GLU A 131 -18.59 6.28 6.99
N VAL A 132 -17.78 6.09 5.94
CA VAL A 132 -16.93 4.91 5.76
C VAL A 132 -15.64 5.11 6.57
N GLY A 133 -15.72 4.75 7.84
CA GLY A 133 -14.59 4.79 8.77
C GLY A 133 -13.60 3.63 8.59
N SER A 134 -12.45 3.72 9.27
CA SER A 134 -11.42 2.67 9.28
C SER A 134 -11.75 1.47 10.18
N ALA A 135 -13.00 1.33 10.64
CA ALA A 135 -13.41 0.28 11.57
C ALA A 135 -13.18 -1.13 11.01
N ALA A 136 -13.26 -1.30 9.69
CA ALA A 136 -12.99 -2.57 9.01
C ALA A 136 -11.50 -2.98 8.98
N MET A 137 -10.58 -2.14 9.46
CA MET A 137 -9.14 -2.43 9.49
C MET A 137 -8.63 -2.92 10.86
N PHE A 138 -9.52 -3.07 11.84
CA PHE A 138 -9.22 -3.53 13.20
C PHE A 138 -10.01 -4.77 13.60
#